data_AF-A0A1R0GLH7-F1
#
_entry.id   AF-A0A1R0GLH7-F1
#
_cell.length_a   1.000
_cell.length_b   1.000
_cell.length_c   1.000
_cell.angle_alpha   90.00
_cell.angle_beta   90.00
_cell.angle_gamma   90.00
#
_symmetry.space_group_name_H-M   'P 1'
#
loop_
_entity.id
_entity.type
_entity.pdbx_description
1 polymer ?
#
loop_
_entity_poly.entity_id
_entity_poly.type
_entity_poly.pdbx_seq_one_letter_code
_entity_poly.pdbx_strand_id
1 'polypeptide(L)' 'MDSVDNEIPDGLYYGCSICDIEFRRTPFTFIGHVVEHHPYMDICPYDSCRLKFPTVTQMAQHVLIDHYGYL' A
#
# COMPACT_ATOMS: atom_id res chain seq x y z
N MET A 1 -3.37 26.64 22.34
CA MET A 1 -3.60 25.21 22.62
C MET A 1 -3.17 24.51 21.37
N ASP A 2 -1.90 24.16 21.38
CA ASP A 2 -1.14 23.56 20.29
C ASP A 2 -1.89 22.37 19.71
N SER A 3 -2.06 22.39 18.38
CA SER A 3 -2.38 21.20 17.60
C SER A 3 -1.33 20.16 17.94
N VAL A 4 -1.75 19.06 18.53
CA VAL A 4 -0.88 17.89 18.70
C VAL A 4 -0.69 17.33 17.31
N ASP A 5 0.31 17.84 16.58
CA ASP A 5 0.86 17.15 15.43
C ASP A 5 1.31 15.79 15.95
N ASN A 6 0.48 14.79 15.68
CA ASN A 6 0.71 13.41 16.02
C ASN A 6 1.74 12.92 15.00
N GLU A 7 2.97 13.41 15.14
CA GLU A 7 4.12 13.06 14.32
C GLU A 7 4.39 11.57 14.53
N ILE A 8 3.79 10.72 13.70
CA ILE A 8 4.14 9.32 13.63
C ILE A 8 5.57 9.30 13.08
N PRO A 9 6.54 8.69 13.78
CA PRO A 9 7.94 8.76 13.38
C PRO A 9 8.16 8.24 11.95
N ASP A 10 9.03 8.92 11.21
CA ASP A 10 9.45 8.57 9.87
C ASP A 10 9.78 7.07 9.76
N GLY A 11 9.20 6.39 8.76
CA GLY A 11 9.37 4.94 8.53
C GLY A 11 8.21 4.04 8.97
N LEU A 12 7.13 4.61 9.50
CA LEU A 12 5.91 3.89 9.88
C LEU A 12 4.73 4.11 8.91
N TYR A 13 4.99 4.46 7.65
CA TYR A 13 3.95 4.64 6.63
C TYR A 13 4.14 3.72 5.43
N TYR A 14 3.02 3.32 4.83
CA TYR A 14 2.96 2.83 3.46
C TYR A 14 2.28 3.89 2.60
N GLY A 15 2.90 4.23 1.47
CA GLY A 15 2.22 4.92 0.39
C GLY A 15 1.41 3.92 -0.44
N CYS A 16 0.27 4.32 -0.98
CA CYS A 16 -0.30 3.57 -2.09
C CYS A 16 0.58 3.81 -3.33
N SER A 17 0.99 2.75 -4.01
CA SER A 17 1.78 2.86 -5.24
C SER A 17 0.92 3.16 -6.48
N ILE A 18 -0.39 3.30 -6.29
CA ILE A 18 -1.39 3.61 -7.32
C ILE A 18 -1.89 5.06 -7.18
N CYS A 19 -1.91 5.60 -5.96
CA CYS A 19 -2.29 6.98 -5.66
C CYS A 19 -1.46 7.54 -4.48
N ASP A 20 -1.30 8.84 -4.37
CA ASP A 20 -0.43 9.47 -3.35
C ASP A 20 -1.04 9.53 -1.93
N ILE A 21 -1.79 8.51 -1.51
CA ILE A 21 -2.32 8.39 -0.14
C ILE A 21 -1.35 7.59 0.73
N GLU A 22 -1.03 8.15 1.90
CA GLU A 22 -0.19 7.51 2.91
C GLU A 22 -1.04 7.05 4.11
N PHE A 23 -0.72 5.88 4.63
CA PHE A 23 -1.37 5.34 5.83
C PHE A 23 -0.37 4.62 6.72
N ARG A 24 -0.72 4.49 7.99
CA ARG A 24 0.11 3.83 9.00
C ARG A 24 0.43 2.40 8.56
N ARG A 25 1.70 2.01 8.68
CA ARG A 25 2.33 0.77 8.23
C ARG A 25 1.72 -0.48 8.88
N THR A 26 0.53 -0.83 8.43
CA THR A 26 -0.20 -2.03 8.85
C THR A 26 -0.68 -2.76 7.60
N PRO A 27 -0.49 -4.09 7.50
CA PRO A 27 -0.76 -4.86 6.29
C PRO A 27 -2.23 -4.77 5.85
N PHE A 28 -3.14 -4.82 6.83
CA PHE A 28 -4.57 -4.84 6.58
C PHE A 28 -5.09 -3.51 6.04
N THR A 29 -4.50 -2.37 6.42
CA THR A 29 -4.94 -1.06 5.91
C THR A 29 -4.51 -0.86 4.46
N PHE A 30 -3.27 -1.23 4.10
CA PHE A 30 -2.80 -1.19 2.71
C PHE A 30 -3.70 -2.03 1.80
N ILE A 31 -3.86 -3.30 2.15
CA ILE A 31 -4.60 -4.25 1.32
C ILE A 31 -6.07 -3.83 1.21
N GLY A 32 -6.70 -3.43 2.33
CA GLY A 32 -8.07 -2.94 2.35
C GLY A 32 -8.26 -1.72 1.46
N HIS A 33 -7.38 -0.71 1.60
CA HIS A 33 -7.40 0.48 0.76
C HIS A 33 -7.33 0.14 -0.73
N VAL A 34 -6.37 -0.70 -1.14
CA VAL A 34 -6.21 -1.07 -2.55
C VAL A 34 -7.42 -1.84 -3.07
N VAL A 35 -7.98 -2.77 -2.29
CA VAL A 35 -9.17 -3.53 -2.68
C VAL A 35 -10.41 -2.64 -2.81
N GLU A 36 -10.60 -1.66 -1.92
CA GLU A 36 -11.78 -0.79 -1.90
C GLU A 36 -11.71 0.35 -2.92
N HIS A 37 -10.55 0.98 -3.07
CA HIS A 37 -10.37 2.17 -3.91
C HIS A 37 -9.78 1.87 -5.30
N HIS A 38 -9.12 0.73 -5.46
CA HIS A 38 -8.52 0.29 -6.72
C HIS A 38 -8.96 -1.13 -7.14
N PRO A 39 -10.28 -1.43 -7.16
CA PRO A 39 -10.81 -2.79 -7.32
C PRO A 39 -10.53 -3.43 -8.70
N TYR A 40 -9.95 -2.68 -9.63
CA TYR A 40 -9.60 -3.16 -10.98
C TYR A 40 -8.09 -3.20 -11.23
N MET A 41 -7.27 -2.87 -10.23
CA MET A 41 -5.81 -2.92 -10.36
C MET A 41 -5.31 -4.33 -10.03
N ASP A 42 -5.32 -5.22 -11.02
CA ASP A 42 -4.82 -6.59 -10.93
C ASP A 42 -3.37 -6.74 -11.45
N ILE A 43 -2.72 -5.63 -11.80
CA ILE A 43 -1.33 -5.55 -12.26
C ILE A 43 -0.51 -4.73 -11.26
N CYS A 44 0.68 -5.21 -10.91
CA CYS A 44 1.60 -4.50 -10.03
C CYS A 44 1.97 -3.12 -10.62
N PRO A 45 1.79 -2.01 -9.88
CA PRO A 45 1.99 -0.66 -10.39
C PRO A 45 3.47 -0.26 -10.54
N TYR A 46 4.41 -1.03 -10.00
CA TYR A 46 5.84 -0.77 -10.19
C TYR A 46 6.25 -1.10 -11.62
N ASP A 47 6.74 -0.10 -12.35
CA ASP A 47 7.13 -0.21 -13.77
C ASP A 47 8.16 -1.32 -14.04
N SER A 48 9.04 -1.58 -13.08
CA SER A 48 10.05 -2.65 -13.16
C SER A 48 9.48 -4.06 -12.91
N CYS A 49 8.26 -4.16 -12.36
CA CYS A 49 7.63 -5.43 -12.00
C CYS A 49 6.51 -5.82 -12.97
N ARG A 50 5.45 -5.00 -13.07
CA ARG A 50 4.28 -5.19 -13.97
C ARG A 50 3.68 -6.61 -13.99
N LEU A 51 3.86 -7.39 -12.93
CA LEU A 51 3.28 -8.73 -12.80
C LEU A 51 1.75 -8.64 -12.72
N LYS A 52 1.06 -9.56 -13.39
CA LYS A 52 -0.40 -9.68 -13.35
C LYS A 52 -0.82 -10.78 -12.38
N PHE A 53 -1.84 -10.51 -11.58
CA PHE A 53 -2.35 -11.41 -10.56
C PHE A 53 -3.82 -11.78 -10.82
N PRO A 54 -4.31 -12.92 -10.28
CA PRO A 54 -5.71 -13.31 -10.44
C PRO A 54 -6.71 -12.41 -9.68
N THR A 55 -6.26 -11.75 -8.61
CA THR A 55 -7.10 -10.81 -7.83
C THR A 55 -6.28 -9.61 -7.36
N VAL A 56 -6.98 -8.48 -7.13
CA VAL A 56 -6.41 -7.26 -6.55
C VAL A 56 -5.79 -7.53 -5.18
N THR A 57 -6.42 -8.37 -4.36
CA THR A 57 -5.87 -8.76 -3.05
C THR A 57 -4.50 -9.43 -3.19
N GLN A 58 -4.33 -10.34 -4.15
CA GLN A 58 -3.04 -11.01 -4.38
C GLN A 58 -1.99 -10.04 -4.91
N MET A 59 -2.37 -9.11 -5.79
CA MET A 59 -1.49 -8.03 -6.24
C MET A 59 -1.05 -7.15 -5.05
N ALA A 60 -1.99 -6.73 -4.20
CA ALA A 60 -1.69 -5.89 -3.04
C ALA A 60 -0.79 -6.60 -2.03
N GLN A 61 -1.00 -7.91 -1.79
CA GLN A 61 -0.11 -8.72 -0.97
C GLN A 61 1.30 -8.79 -1.54
N HIS A 62 1.44 -8.99 -2.86
CA HIS A 62 2.73 -8.97 -3.54
C HIS A 62 3.46 -7.63 -3.34
N VAL A 63 2.78 -6.49 -3.55
CA VAL A 63 3.39 -5.17 -3.33
C VAL A 63 3.88 -5.01 -1.89
N LEU A 64 3.09 -5.45 -0.92
CA LEU A 64 3.42 -5.34 0.48
C LEU A 64 4.67 -6.16 0.86
N ILE A 65 4.77 -7.39 0.36
CA ILE A 65 5.86 -8.32 0.70
C ILE A 65 7.12 -7.95 -0.10
N ASP A 66 7.01 -7.85 -1.42
CA ASP A 66 8.16 -7.80 -2.33
C ASP A 66 8.68 -6.38 -2.59
N HIS A 67 7.85 -5.33 -2.43
CA HIS A 67 8.26 -3.95 -2.65
C HIS A 67 8.39 -3.15 -1.34
N TYR A 68 7.54 -3.44 -0.36
CA TYR A 68 7.61 -2.78 0.95
C TYR A 68 8.39 -3.56 2.02
N GLY A 69 8.84 -4.78 1.71
CA GLY A 69 9.66 -5.59 2.60
C GLY A 69 8.94 -5.91 3.92
N TYR A 70 7.63 -6.16 3.88
CA TYR A 70 6.87 -6.56 5.06
C TYR A 70 7.13 -8.04 5.41
N LEU A 71 8.25 -8.29 6.10
CA LEU A 71 8.65 -9.56 6.71
C LEU A 71 9.43 -9.32 8.02
#